data_AF-A0A848TZ45-F1
#
_entry.id   AF-A0A848TZ45-F1
#
_cell.length_a   1.000
_cell.length_b   1.000
_cell.length_c   1.000
_cell.angle_alpha   90.00
_cell.angle_beta   90.00
_cell.angle_gamma   90.00
#
_symmetry.space_group_name_H-M   'P 1'
#
loop_
_entity.id
_entity.type
_entity.pdbx_description
1 polymer ?
#
loop_
_entity_poly.entity_id
_entity_poly.type
_entity_poly.pdbx_seq_one_letter_code
_entity_poly.pdbx_strand_id
1 'polypeptide(L)'
;SQKYLRAKKIIQKLSSGAPLVKDELQFGDNLALGLALPNGGNMLLFSKRFNELKYTRIEKGGYEFQNAHVEYIVYWYDAEEEKEYRVVLPRLHFKVRDNAD
;
A
#
# COMPACT_ATOMS: atom_id res chain seq x y z
N SER A 1 23.45 -8.24 0.42
CA SER A 1 22.12 -8.36 1.07
C SER A 1 21.07 -8.76 0.02
N GLN A 2 20.80 -10.07 -0.13
CA GLN A 2 19.89 -10.62 -1.17
C GLN A 2 18.40 -10.64 -0.75
N LYS A 3 18.10 -10.44 0.54
CA LYS A 3 16.78 -10.70 1.15
C LYS A 3 15.63 -9.83 0.62
N TYR A 4 15.93 -8.70 -0.04
CA TYR A 4 14.92 -7.72 -0.48
C TYR A 4 15.04 -7.30 -1.95
N LEU A 5 15.75 -8.08 -2.79
CA LEU A 5 15.96 -7.74 -4.21
C LEU A 5 14.65 -7.55 -4.97
N ARG A 6 13.64 -8.39 -4.70
CA ARG A 6 12.32 -8.29 -5.33
C ARG A 6 11.58 -7.02 -4.90
N ALA A 7 11.55 -6.75 -3.59
CA ALA A 7 10.95 -5.55 -3.01
C ALA A 7 11.57 -4.27 -3.59
N LYS A 8 12.91 -4.20 -3.64
CA LYS A 8 13.64 -3.08 -4.23
C LYS A 8 13.28 -2.86 -5.70
N LYS A 9 13.25 -3.94 -6.50
CA LYS A 9 12.85 -3.87 -7.92
C LYS A 9 11.42 -3.37 -8.11
N ILE A 10 10.49 -3.77 -7.25
CA ILE A 10 9.09 -3.32 -7.32
C ILE A 10 8.98 -1.84 -6.92
N ILE A 11 9.58 -1.41 -5.81
CA ILE A 11 9.60 0.00 -5.41
C ILE A 11 10.18 0.87 -6.51
N GLN A 12 11.29 0.44 -7.14
CA GLN A 12 11.91 1.17 -8.23
C GLN A 12 10.97 1.41 -9.42
N LYS A 13 10.04 0.50 -9.68
CA LYS A 13 9.05 0.61 -10.76
C LYS A 13 7.86 1.51 -10.42
N LEU A 14 7.65 1.87 -9.15
CA LEU A 14 6.58 2.79 -8.79
C LEU A 14 6.87 4.17 -9.37
N SER A 15 5.83 4.85 -9.84
CA SER A 15 5.88 6.24 -10.29
C SER A 15 4.62 6.95 -9.80
N SER A 16 4.64 8.28 -9.65
CA SER A 16 3.41 9.03 -9.36
C SER A 16 2.36 8.76 -10.44
N GLY A 17 1.11 8.62 -10.02
CA GLY A 17 0.00 8.19 -10.86
C GLY A 17 -0.06 6.68 -11.15
N ALA A 18 0.93 5.88 -10.74
CA ALA A 18 0.89 4.44 -10.98
C ALA A 18 -0.32 3.81 -10.27
N PRO A 19 -1.12 2.99 -10.98
CA PRO A 19 -2.25 2.31 -10.38
C PRO A 19 -1.76 1.29 -9.36
N LEU A 20 -2.52 1.14 -8.30
CA LEU A 20 -2.29 0.18 -7.25
C LEU A 20 -3.56 -0.64 -7.02
N VAL A 21 -3.37 -1.94 -6.82
CA VAL A 21 -4.44 -2.89 -6.50
C VAL A 21 -4.30 -3.37 -5.06
N LYS A 22 -5.42 -3.70 -4.44
CA LYS A 22 -5.43 -4.37 -3.13
C LYS A 22 -4.78 -5.74 -3.30
N ASP A 23 -3.87 -6.08 -2.40
CA ASP A 23 -3.21 -7.39 -2.36
C ASP A 23 -2.91 -7.77 -0.90
N GLU A 24 -2.53 -9.02 -0.67
CA GLU A 24 -2.32 -9.61 0.65
C GLU A 24 -0.98 -10.35 0.72
N LEU A 25 -0.33 -10.33 1.89
CA LEU A 25 0.91 -11.03 2.14
C LEU A 25 0.81 -11.91 3.38
N GLN A 26 1.08 -13.21 3.22
CA GLN A 26 1.11 -14.17 4.32
C GLN A 26 2.44 -14.09 5.09
N PHE A 27 2.35 -13.99 6.42
CA PHE A 27 3.46 -14.04 7.37
C PHE A 27 3.20 -15.14 8.41
N GLY A 28 3.68 -16.35 8.14
CA GLY A 28 3.35 -17.51 8.97
C GLY A 28 1.84 -17.76 8.91
N ASP A 29 1.15 -17.61 10.03
CA ASP A 29 -0.32 -17.73 10.13
C ASP A 29 -1.06 -16.39 10.00
N ASN A 30 -0.35 -15.27 9.83
CA ASN A 30 -0.96 -13.94 9.72
C ASN A 30 -1.09 -13.46 8.28
N LEU A 31 -2.17 -12.78 7.95
CA LEU A 31 -2.36 -12.06 6.68
C LEU A 31 -2.15 -10.57 6.88
N ALA A 32 -1.34 -9.95 6.02
CA ALA A 32 -1.13 -8.51 5.99
C ALA A 32 -1.73 -7.92 4.71
N LEU A 33 -2.72 -7.05 4.87
CA LEU A 33 -3.32 -6.29 3.78
C LEU A 33 -2.40 -5.17 3.29
N GLY A 34 -2.43 -4.88 2.00
CA GLY A 34 -1.65 -3.81 1.43
C GLY A 34 -2.03 -3.48 0.00
N LEU A 35 -1.10 -2.79 -0.67
CA LEU A 35 -1.20 -2.43 -2.08
C LEU A 35 0.00 -2.97 -2.86
N ALA A 36 -0.27 -3.35 -4.11
CA ALA A 36 0.70 -3.79 -5.09
C ALA A 36 0.49 -3.06 -6.42
N LEU A 37 1.53 -3.06 -7.27
CA LEU A 37 1.31 -2.84 -8.71
C LEU A 37 0.42 -3.95 -9.27
N PRO A 38 -0.36 -3.71 -10.34
CA PRO A 38 -1.05 -4.77 -11.06
C PRO A 38 -0.08 -5.88 -11.45
N ASN A 39 -0.39 -7.14 -11.11
CA ASN A 39 0.47 -8.31 -11.29
C ASN A 39 1.81 -8.28 -10.49
N GLY A 40 1.96 -7.31 -9.60
CA GLY A 40 2.98 -7.28 -8.56
C GLY A 40 2.51 -8.03 -7.32
N GLY A 41 3.45 -8.43 -6.46
CA GLY A 41 3.11 -8.90 -5.13
C GLY A 41 3.10 -7.74 -4.13
N ASN A 42 2.44 -7.97 -3.00
CA ASN A 42 2.18 -6.96 -1.98
C ASN A 42 3.45 -6.24 -1.52
N MET A 43 3.43 -4.91 -1.58
CA MET A 43 4.62 -4.08 -1.36
C MET A 43 4.38 -2.96 -0.34
N LEU A 44 3.21 -2.33 -0.38
CA LEU A 44 2.83 -1.26 0.53
C LEU A 44 1.84 -1.81 1.55
N LEU A 45 2.38 -2.43 2.59
CA LEU A 45 1.56 -3.02 3.65
C LEU A 45 0.90 -1.93 4.48
N PHE A 46 -0.36 -2.16 4.81
CA PHE A 46 -1.06 -1.33 5.78
C PHE A 46 -0.56 -1.65 7.19
N SER A 47 -0.31 -0.61 7.97
CA SER A 47 0.01 -0.80 9.38
C SER A 47 -1.19 -1.38 10.13
N LYS A 48 -0.95 -2.17 11.16
CA LYS A 48 -2.00 -2.71 12.04
C LYS A 48 -2.94 -1.61 12.53
N ARG A 49 -2.36 -0.50 13.00
CA ARG A 49 -3.10 0.67 13.47
C ARG A 49 -4.00 1.28 12.39
N PHE A 50 -3.55 1.36 11.14
CA PHE A 50 -4.40 1.82 10.04
C PHE A 50 -5.56 0.85 9.79
N ASN A 51 -5.27 -0.45 9.75
CA ASN A 51 -6.29 -1.47 9.54
C ASN A 51 -7.38 -1.44 10.61
N GLU A 52 -6.99 -1.39 11.88
CA GLU A 52 -7.89 -1.41 13.02
C GLU A 52 -8.71 -0.12 13.14
N LEU A 53 -8.07 1.04 13.02
CA LEU A 53 -8.71 2.33 13.34
C LEU A 53 -9.39 3.00 12.15
N LYS A 54 -8.96 2.71 10.92
CA LYS A 54 -9.39 3.43 9.71
C LYS A 54 -10.01 2.48 8.70
N TYR A 55 -9.26 1.52 8.20
CA TYR A 55 -9.70 0.65 7.11
C TYR A 55 -10.96 -0.14 7.51
N THR A 56 -10.91 -0.87 8.63
CA THR A 56 -12.05 -1.64 9.16
C THR A 56 -13.25 -0.73 9.45
N ARG A 57 -13.02 0.49 9.93
CA ARG A 57 -14.10 1.45 10.22
C ARG A 57 -14.79 1.92 8.94
N ILE A 58 -14.03 2.16 7.87
CA ILE A 58 -14.55 2.54 6.55
C ILE A 58 -15.39 1.38 5.99
N GLU A 59 -14.87 0.15 6.03
CA GLU A 59 -15.60 -1.03 5.54
C GLU A 59 -16.90 -1.31 6.32
N LYS A 60 -16.85 -1.21 7.66
CA LYS A 60 -18.05 -1.33 8.52
C LYS A 60 -19.05 -0.20 8.30
N GLY A 61 -18.59 0.95 7.81
CA GLY A 61 -19.43 2.08 7.43
C GLY A 61 -20.16 1.90 6.10
N GLY A 62 -20.07 0.72 5.48
CA GLY A 62 -20.75 0.43 4.21
C GLY A 62 -19.96 0.89 2.98
N TYR A 63 -18.66 1.17 3.11
CA TYR A 63 -17.81 1.49 1.97
C TYR A 63 -17.02 0.27 1.53
N GLU A 64 -16.66 0.21 0.26
CA GLU A 64 -15.78 -0.81 -0.31
C GLU A 64 -14.61 -0.15 -1.05
N PHE A 65 -13.42 -0.75 -0.89
CA PHE A 65 -12.25 -0.34 -1.63
C PHE A 65 -12.49 -0.54 -3.14
N GLN A 66 -12.16 0.46 -3.95
CA GLN A 66 -12.27 0.39 -5.41
C GLN A 66 -10.91 0.29 -6.07
N ASN A 67 -10.07 1.28 -5.81
CA ASN A 67 -8.74 1.38 -6.40
C ASN A 67 -7.84 2.26 -5.53
N ALA A 68 -6.56 2.28 -5.88
CA ALA A 68 -5.59 3.21 -5.34
C ALA A 68 -4.61 3.61 -6.43
N HIS A 69 -3.86 4.67 -6.19
CA HIS A 69 -2.71 5.03 -7.00
C HIS A 69 -1.64 5.68 -6.15
N VAL A 70 -0.41 5.69 -6.65
CA VAL A 70 0.67 6.44 -6.03
C VAL A 70 0.37 7.93 -6.23
N GLU A 71 0.01 8.63 -5.16
CA GLU A 71 -0.23 10.08 -5.25
C GLU A 71 1.09 10.84 -5.30
N TYR A 72 2.01 10.52 -4.36
CA TYR A 72 3.30 11.17 -4.27
C TYR A 72 4.43 10.16 -4.01
N ILE A 73 5.61 10.49 -4.53
CA ILE A 73 6.88 9.87 -4.14
C ILE A 73 7.74 10.99 -3.57
N VAL A 74 8.07 10.88 -2.29
CA VAL A 74 8.88 11.86 -1.58
C VAL A 74 10.26 11.27 -1.37
N TYR A 75 11.28 12.09 -1.63
CA TYR A 75 12.67 11.77 -1.34
C TYR A 75 13.07 12.56 -0.09
N TRP A 76 13.42 11.84 0.96
CA TRP A 76 13.83 12.42 2.23
C TRP A 76 15.27 12.04 2.51
N TYR A 77 16.15 13.03 2.57
CA TYR A 77 17.55 12.81 2.90
C TYR A 77 17.76 12.97 4.41
N ASP A 78 18.30 11.94 5.04
CA ASP A 78 18.77 11.96 6.41
C ASP A 78 20.27 12.26 6.41
N ALA A 79 20.62 13.45 6.91
CA ALA A 79 22.00 13.91 6.95
C ALA A 79 22.85 13.25 8.05
N GLU A 80 22.23 12.73 9.11
CA GLU A 80 22.94 12.02 10.18
C GLU A 80 23.32 10.61 9.73
N GLU A 81 22.42 9.95 9.00
CA GLU A 81 22.67 8.60 8.47
C GLU A 81 23.32 8.58 7.08
N GLU A 82 23.48 9.74 6.44
CA GLU A 82 23.90 9.90 5.04
C GLU A 82 23.10 9.01 4.08
N LYS A 83 21.77 8.94 4.28
CA LYS A 83 20.87 8.08 3.52
C LYS A 83 19.71 8.84 2.92
N GLU A 84 19.36 8.47 1.70
CA GLU A 84 18.13 8.90 1.06
C GLU A 84 17.03 7.84 1.21
N TYR A 85 15.90 8.26 1.74
CA TYR A 85 14.69 7.49 1.88
C TYR A 85 13.70 7.86 0.80
N ARG A 86 13.24 6.86 0.05
CA ARG A 86 12.14 7.01 -0.90
C ARG A 86 10.83 6.59 -0.25
N VAL A 87 9.96 7.55 0.03
CA VAL A 87 8.66 7.35 0.66
C VAL A 87 7.55 7.38 -0.38
N VAL A 88 6.77 6.31 -0.47
CA VAL A 88 5.64 6.21 -1.39
C VAL A 88 4.34 6.50 -0.63
N LEU A 89 3.58 7.49 -1.10
CA LEU A 89 2.33 7.92 -0.50
C LEU A 89 1.15 7.58 -1.44
N PRO A 90 0.42 6.49 -1.19
CA PRO A 90 -0.74 6.12 -1.99
C PRO A 90 -1.99 6.89 -1.56
N ARG A 91 -2.86 7.22 -2.53
CA ARG A 91 -4.25 7.62 -2.28
C ARG A 91 -5.15 6.42 -2.50
N LEU A 92 -6.05 6.17 -1.55
CA LEU A 92 -7.04 5.09 -1.63
C LEU A 92 -8.41 5.67 -1.97
N HIS A 93 -9.12 5.00 -2.87
CA HIS A 93 -10.48 5.35 -3.25
C HIS A 93 -11.44 4.25 -2.78
N PHE A 94 -12.49 4.69 -2.10
CA PHE A 94 -13.58 3.85 -1.64
C PHE A 94 -14.88 4.38 -2.22
N LYS A 95 -15.83 3.50 -2.51
CA LYS A 95 -17.21 3.87 -2.85
C LYS A 95 -18.17 3.29 -1.82
N VAL A 96 -19.37 3.83 -1.73
CA VAL A 96 -20.46 3.20 -0.96
C VAL A 96 -20.76 1.86 -1.63
N ARG A 97 -20.89 0.80 -0.84
CA ARG A 97 -21.30 -0.51 -1.32
C ARG A 97 -22.71 -0.37 -1.84
N ASP A 98 -22.92 -0.72 -3.09
CA ASP A 98 -24.27 -0.78 -3.65
C ASP A 98 -25.03 -1.86 -2.87
N ASN A 99 -26.14 -1.48 -2.24
CA ASN A 99 -27.08 -2.47 -1.74
C ASN A 99 -27.72 -3.07 -2.99
N ALA A 100 -27.38 -4.32 -3.31
CA ALA A 100 -28.19 -5.09 -4.23
C ALA A 100 -29.55 -5.30 -3.55
N ASP A 101 -30.56 -4.54 -3.98
CA ASP A 101 -31.97 -4.77 -3.67
C ASP A 101 -32.44 -6.13 -4.22
#